data_AF-A0A6V7KJW1-F1
#
_entry.id   AF-A0A6V7KJW1-F1
#
_cell.length_a   1.000
_cell.length_b   1.000
_cell.length_c   1.000
_cell.angle_alpha   90.00
_cell.angle_beta   90.00
_cell.angle_gamma   90.00
#
_symmetry.space_group_name_H-M   'P 1'
#
loop_
_entity.id
_entity.type
_entity.pdbx_description
1 polymer ?
#
loop_
_entity_poly.entity_id
_entity_poly.type
_entity_poly.pdbx_seq_one_letter_code
_entity_poly.pdbx_strand_id
1 'polypeptide(L)'
;FSEQLTFNESYYWLLLTTSPNPPNNRLQHLPLSVDSEVTVATRTDNKFTLYDLYNPSYRHNGPYNITYKGAWGTETGLIDELTQYKYKRRGNFHLLPLNFSIV
;
A
#
# COMPACT_ATOMS: atom_id res chain seq x y z
N PHE A 1 14.60 22.77 -0.80
CA PHE A 1 14.75 21.34 -0.45
C PHE A 1 13.86 20.55 -1.40
N SER A 2 14.35 19.48 -2.01
CA SER A 2 13.50 18.67 -2.90
C SER A 2 12.37 18.05 -2.09
N GLU A 3 11.15 18.56 -2.24
CA GLU A 3 9.93 18.06 -1.59
C GLU A 3 9.37 16.81 -2.28
N GLN A 4 10.24 15.93 -2.80
CA GLN A 4 9.78 14.68 -3.36
C GLN A 4 9.46 13.72 -2.21
N LEU A 5 8.17 13.46 -2.02
CA LEU A 5 7.69 12.35 -1.20
C LEU A 5 8.41 11.08 -1.66
N THR A 6 9.12 10.40 -0.76
CA THR A 6 9.90 9.19 -1.06
C THR A 6 9.03 8.09 -1.71
N PHE A 7 7.74 8.04 -1.35
CA PHE A 7 6.76 7.09 -1.86
C PHE A 7 5.79 7.73 -2.86
N ASN A 8 6.30 8.55 -3.79
CA ASN A 8 5.50 9.08 -4.88
C ASN A 8 5.20 8.01 -5.97
N GLU A 9 4.45 8.40 -7.00
CA GLU A 9 4.11 7.52 -8.13
C GLU A 9 5.29 7.17 -9.05
N SER A 10 6.49 7.75 -8.85
CA SER A 10 7.64 7.54 -9.74
C SER A 10 8.35 6.21 -9.51
N TYR A 11 8.11 5.54 -8.37
CA TYR A 11 8.82 4.33 -7.97
C TYR A 11 7.89 3.26 -7.43
N TYR A 12 8.15 2.01 -7.81
CA TYR A 12 7.51 0.82 -7.24
C TYR A 12 8.39 0.24 -6.13
N TRP A 13 7.85 0.18 -4.92
CA TRP A 13 8.54 -0.33 -3.74
C TRP A 13 8.07 -1.74 -3.41
N LEU A 14 9.03 -2.63 -3.13
CA LEU A 14 8.79 -3.98 -2.65
C LEU A 14 9.42 -4.17 -1.27
N LEU A 15 8.60 -4.47 -0.27
CA LEU A 15 9.05 -4.80 1.08
C LEU A 15 8.92 -6.29 1.31
N LEU A 16 10.03 -6.95 1.64
CA LEU A 16 10.06 -8.38 1.93
C LEU A 16 10.06 -8.61 3.44
N THR A 17 9.25 -9.56 3.90
CA THR A 17 9.20 -9.96 5.31
C THR A 17 8.97 -11.46 5.45
N THR A 18 9.53 -12.03 6.52
CA THR A 18 9.26 -13.41 6.96
C THR A 18 8.14 -13.47 7.99
N SER A 19 7.61 -12.32 8.43
CA SER A 19 6.43 -12.29 9.28
C SER A 19 5.22 -12.77 8.48
N PRO A 20 4.35 -13.63 9.06
CA PRO A 20 3.18 -14.14 8.36
C PRO A 20 2.19 -13.03 8.00
N ASN A 21 2.21 -11.92 8.73
CA ASN A 21 1.35 -10.77 8.50
C ASN A 21 2.19 -9.55 8.12
N PRO A 22 1.70 -8.69 7.21
CA PRO A 22 2.34 -7.42 6.91
C PRO A 22 2.50 -6.56 8.18
N PRO A 23 3.67 -5.93 8.41
CA PRO A 23 3.96 -5.22 9.65
C PRO A 23 3.07 -3.99 9.80
N ASN A 24 2.16 -4.05 10.76
CA ASN A 24 1.07 -3.07 10.87
C ASN A 24 1.53 -1.71 11.43
N ASN A 25 2.28 -1.72 12.52
CA ASN A 25 2.62 -0.51 13.27
C ASN A 25 3.75 0.35 12.65
N ARG A 26 4.71 -0.27 11.94
CA ARG A 26 5.88 0.48 11.41
C ARG A 26 5.56 1.27 10.15
N LEU A 27 4.66 0.78 9.31
CA LEU A 27 4.37 1.37 8.01
C LEU A 27 3.28 2.46 8.09
N GLN A 28 2.50 2.48 9.17
CA GLN A 28 1.41 3.45 9.36
C GLN A 28 1.88 4.92 9.33
N HIS A 29 3.12 5.18 9.76
CA HIS A 29 3.68 6.54 9.82
C HIS A 29 4.37 6.99 8.53
N LEU A 30 4.47 6.11 7.53
CA LEU A 30 5.10 6.46 6.26
C LEU A 30 4.12 7.25 5.37
N PRO A 31 4.62 8.17 4.52
CA PRO A 31 3.80 8.97 3.63
C PRO A 31 3.36 8.16 2.41
N LEU A 32 2.57 7.11 2.63
CA LEU A 32 2.09 6.18 1.60
C LEU A 32 0.76 6.64 1.01
N SER A 33 0.70 7.80 0.35
CA SER A 33 -0.55 8.34 -0.19
C SER A 33 -1.22 7.43 -1.25
N VAL A 34 -2.39 7.84 -1.73
CA VAL A 34 -3.20 7.07 -2.70
C VAL A 34 -2.49 6.79 -4.03
N ASP A 35 -1.47 7.57 -4.36
CA ASP A 35 -0.63 7.46 -5.55
C ASP A 35 0.56 6.51 -5.36
N SER A 36 0.96 6.24 -4.10
CA SER A 36 2.10 5.39 -3.77
C SER A 36 1.97 3.97 -4.30
N GLU A 37 3.08 3.41 -4.77
CA GLU A 37 3.17 2.04 -5.26
C GLU A 37 4.01 1.20 -4.30
N VAL A 38 3.37 0.66 -3.25
CA VAL A 38 4.05 -0.15 -2.25
C VAL A 38 3.43 -1.53 -2.17
N THR A 39 4.23 -2.56 -2.41
CA THR A 39 3.86 -3.96 -2.24
C THR A 39 4.62 -4.58 -1.07
N VAL A 40 3.91 -5.18 -0.13
CA VAL A 40 4.51 -6.01 0.93
C VAL A 40 4.38 -7.47 0.53
N ALA A 41 5.49 -8.19 0.51
CA ALA A 41 5.56 -9.61 0.24
C ALA A 41 5.90 -10.37 1.53
N THR A 42 4.94 -11.14 2.05
CA THR A 42 5.15 -12.04 3.19
C THR A 42 5.56 -13.41 2.68
N ARG A 43 6.66 -13.95 3.20
CA ARG A 43 7.15 -15.27 2.79
C ARG A 43 6.58 -16.36 3.69
N THR A 44 5.98 -17.36 3.06
CA THR A 44 5.57 -18.62 3.68
C THR A 44 6.19 -19.76 2.89
N ASP A 45 7.19 -20.43 3.47
CA ASP A 45 8.01 -21.46 2.82
C ASP A 45 8.67 -20.96 1.51
N ASN A 46 8.24 -21.50 0.36
CA ASN A 46 8.70 -21.16 -0.99
C ASN A 46 7.69 -20.30 -1.76
N LYS A 47 6.71 -19.73 -1.07
CA LYS A 47 5.67 -18.88 -1.65
C LYS A 47 5.69 -17.50 -0.98
N PHE A 48 5.26 -16.51 -1.73
CA PHE A 48 5.08 -15.14 -1.26
C PHE A 48 3.63 -14.73 -1.44
N THR A 49 3.02 -14.21 -0.39
CA THR A 49 1.73 -13.54 -0.47
C THR A 49 1.98 -12.05 -0.60
N LEU A 50 1.37 -11.42 -1.60
CA LEU A 50 1.57 -10.02 -1.93
C LEU A 50 0.39 -9.18 -1.42
N TYR A 51 0.71 -8.02 -0.86
CA TYR A 51 -0.28 -7.05 -0.37
C TYR A 51 0.02 -5.67 -0.92
N ASP A 52 -1.01 -4.98 -1.39
CA ASP A 52 -1.00 -3.57 -1.73
C ASP A 52 -1.20 -2.73 -0.47
N LEU A 53 -0.36 -1.70 -0.30
CA LEU A 53 -0.32 -0.88 0.91
C LEU A 53 -0.41 0.61 0.58
N TYR A 54 -1.37 1.31 1.17
CA TYR A 54 -1.51 2.77 1.05
C TYR A 54 -2.31 3.35 2.23
N ASN A 55 -2.06 4.60 2.57
CA ASN A 55 -2.76 5.39 3.58
C ASN A 55 -3.28 6.70 2.96
N PRO A 56 -4.60 6.80 2.72
CA PRO A 56 -5.21 8.03 2.20
C PRO A 56 -5.04 9.26 3.11
N SER A 57 -4.69 9.06 4.38
CA SER A 57 -4.61 10.13 5.37
C SER A 57 -3.53 9.90 6.43
N TYR A 58 -2.30 9.63 5.98
CA TYR A 58 -1.17 9.43 6.89
C TYR A 58 -0.94 10.62 7.82
N ARG A 59 -1.20 11.85 7.34
CA ARG A 59 -1.03 13.09 8.12
C ARG A 59 -2.06 13.27 9.24
N HIS A 60 -3.21 12.62 9.15
CA HIS A 60 -4.26 12.71 10.18
C HIS A 60 -4.41 11.39 10.95
N ASN A 61 -3.35 10.58 10.99
CA ASN A 61 -3.33 9.28 11.66
C ASN A 61 -4.47 8.34 11.18
N GLY A 62 -4.84 8.46 9.91
CA GLY A 62 -5.88 7.64 9.29
C GLY A 62 -5.46 6.16 9.22
N PRO A 63 -6.44 5.24 9.15
CA PRO A 63 -6.15 3.83 8.94
C PRO A 63 -5.53 3.66 7.55
N TYR A 64 -4.40 2.96 7.50
CA TYR A 64 -3.83 2.55 6.23
C TYR A 64 -4.54 1.27 5.75
N ASN A 65 -4.66 1.13 4.44
CA ASN A 65 -5.27 -0.01 3.78
C ASN A 65 -4.21 -1.06 3.46
N ILE A 66 -4.52 -2.30 3.81
CA ILE A 66 -3.84 -3.49 3.30
C ILE A 66 -4.84 -4.25 2.47
N THR A 67 -4.52 -4.52 1.23
CA THR A 67 -5.36 -5.33 0.35
C THR A 67 -4.54 -6.44 -0.24
N TYR A 68 -5.07 -7.66 -0.23
CA TYR A 68 -4.44 -8.78 -0.92
C TYR A 68 -4.29 -8.45 -2.41
N LYS A 69 -3.05 -8.55 -2.90
CA LYS A 69 -2.66 -8.22 -4.28
C LYS A 69 -2.52 -9.46 -5.15
N GLY A 70 -2.18 -10.58 -4.54
CA GLY A 70 -1.91 -11.82 -5.26
C GLY A 70 -0.81 -12.60 -4.59
N ALA A 71 -0.13 -13.46 -5.35
CA ALA A 71 0.91 -14.32 -4.83
C ALA A 71 2.00 -14.56 -5.85
N TRP A 72 3.18 -14.96 -5.37
CA TRP A 72 4.26 -15.46 -6.21
C TRP A 72 4.77 -16.79 -5.66
N GLY A 73 5.03 -17.74 -6.57
CA GLY A 73 5.66 -19.01 -6.24
C GLY A 73 6.52 -19.50 -7.39
N THR A 74 7.50 -20.36 -7.09
CA THR A 74 8.41 -20.90 -8.12
C THR A 74 7.67 -21.71 -9.19
N GLU A 75 6.60 -22.42 -8.81
CA GLU A 75 5.81 -23.25 -9.72
C GLU A 75 4.70 -22.46 -10.43
N THR A 76 4.08 -21.50 -9.75
CA THR A 76 2.91 -20.78 -10.24
C THR A 76 3.25 -19.45 -10.92
N GLY A 77 4.47 -18.95 -10.75
CA GLY A 77 4.86 -17.61 -11.18
C GLY A 77 4.16 -16.51 -10.37
N LEU A 78 4.13 -15.30 -10.95
CA LEU A 78 3.42 -14.14 -10.40
C LEU A 78 1.92 -14.21 -10.76
N ILE A 79 1.06 -14.15 -9.75
CA ILE A 79 -0.38 -13.98 -9.87
C ILE A 79 -0.69 -12.59 -9.32
N ASP A 80 -1.25 -11.71 -10.16
CA ASP A 80 -1.72 -10.38 -9.77
C ASP A 80 -3.24 -10.31 -9.92
N GLU A 81 -3.93 -10.09 -8.81
CA GLU A 81 -5.39 -10.03 -8.73
C GLU A 81 -5.91 -8.60 -8.74
N LEU A 82 -5.06 -7.60 -8.47
CA LEU A 82 -5.44 -6.18 -8.44
C LEU A 82 -5.23 -5.52 -9.80
N THR A 83 -5.93 -6.03 -10.81
CA THR A 83 -5.85 -5.56 -12.22
C THR A 83 -6.63 -4.27 -12.49
N GLN A 84 -7.45 -3.82 -11.54
CA GLN A 84 -8.25 -2.59 -11.68
C GLN A 84 -7.38 -1.33 -11.51
N TYR A 85 -7.77 -0.25 -12.21
CA TYR A 85 -7.13 1.06 -12.06
C TYR A 85 -7.07 1.51 -10.59
N LYS A 86 -5.87 1.88 -10.12
CA LYS A 86 -5.59 2.08 -8.69
C LYS A 86 -6.53 3.08 -8.01
N TYR A 87 -6.78 4.23 -8.62
CA TYR A 87 -7.63 5.25 -8.00
C TYR A 87 -9.10 4.84 -7.93
N LYS A 88 -9.56 3.93 -8.79
CA LYS A 88 -10.92 3.38 -8.72
C LYS A 88 -11.08 2.47 -7.50
N ARG A 89 -10.11 1.58 -7.25
CA ARG A 89 -10.12 0.68 -6.08
C ARG A 89 -9.75 1.35 -4.76
N ARG A 90 -8.98 2.45 -4.81
CA ARG A 90 -8.55 3.26 -3.65
C ARG A 90 -9.48 4.44 -3.34
N GLY A 91 -10.64 4.51 -3.98
CA GLY A 91 -11.59 5.62 -3.84
C GLY A 91 -12.40 5.63 -2.53
N ASN A 92 -12.30 4.58 -1.71
CA ASN A 92 -12.91 4.58 -0.38
C ASN A 92 -11.97 5.26 0.64
N PHE A 93 -12.33 6.49 1.01
CA PHE A 93 -11.58 7.30 1.98
C PHE A 93 -12.01 7.07 3.43
N HIS A 94 -12.80 6.02 3.74
CA HIS A 94 -13.19 5.67 5.12
C HIS A 94 -13.77 6.83 5.93
N LEU A 95 -14.68 7.60 5.31
CA LEU A 95 -15.33 8.78 5.92
C LEU A 95 -14.34 9.87 6.37
N LEU A 96 -13.21 10.01 5.66
CA LEU A 96 -12.24 11.05 5.95
C LEU A 96 -12.91 12.44 6.04
N PRO A 97 -12.79 13.15 7.17
CA PRO A 97 -13.35 14.48 7.31
C PRO A 97 -12.59 15.46 6.43
N LEU A 98 -13.33 16.25 5.64
CA LEU A 98 -12.78 17.32 4.82
C LEU A 98 -13.04 18.66 5.52
N ASN A 99 -11.97 19.32 5.93
CA ASN A 99 -12.05 20.69 6.42
C ASN A 99 -11.92 21.62 5.22
N PHE A 100 -12.97 22.38 4.92
CA PHE A 100 -12.94 23.44 3.92
C PHE A 100 -13.40 24.76 4.54
N SER A 101 -12.86 25.86 4.03
CA SER A 101 -13.34 27.21 4.31
C SER A 101 -13.67 27.87 2.99
N ILE A 102 -14.74 28.65 2.98
CA ILE A 102 -15.12 29.46 1.83
C ILE A 102 -14.72 30.89 2.18
N VAL A 103 -13.99 31.53 1.27
CA VAL A 103 -13.60 32.95 1.34
C VAL A 103 -14.66 33.79 0.63
#